data_AF-A0A6A6E8T9-F1
#
_entry.id   AF-A0A6A6E8T9-F1
#
_cell.length_a   1.000
_cell.length_b   1.000
_cell.length_c   1.000
_cell.angle_alpha   90.00
_cell.angle_beta   90.00
_cell.angle_gamma   90.00
#
_symmetry.space_group_name_H-M   'P 1'
#
loop_
_entity.id
_entity.type
_entity.pdbx_description
1 polymer ?
#
loop_
_entity_poly.entity_id
_entity_poly.type
_entity_poly.pdbx_seq_one_letter_code
_entity_poly.pdbx_strand_id
1 'polypeptide(L)'
;MKKLNAFPPGLDSLYERMMQQISNSDNTDLCRQILASATIVYRPITLRELASLVELLRDIADNLQLIHEIISLCGSFFTVREDTVYFVHQSAKDFLIAKAYSEVFPSGSEDAYRNMFSRSLQALLRTLRRDIYSLAALGYPAEQVEQPDLDSDPLAALRYSCVYWVDHLYDLGITSSANCAGNLQDGGTVNMFLKEKYLYWLEALSLCNSMPKGIVSMAKLEELMQACFKTNNAAIRNIS
;
A
#
# COMPACT_ATOMS: atom_id res chain seq x y z
N MET A 1 -21.85 25.47 -12.12
CA MET A 1 -22.19 24.84 -13.41
C MET A 1 -21.56 23.45 -13.47
N LYS A 2 -22.37 22.40 -13.51
CA LYS A 2 -21.93 21.00 -13.67
C LYS A 2 -21.46 20.78 -15.11
N LYS A 3 -20.15 20.63 -15.33
CA LYS A 3 -19.66 19.90 -16.51
C LYS A 3 -19.60 18.43 -16.11
N LEU A 4 -20.64 17.69 -16.47
CA LEU A 4 -20.54 16.23 -16.58
C LEU A 4 -19.45 15.96 -17.61
N ASN A 5 -18.34 15.38 -17.16
CA ASN A 5 -17.28 14.83 -18.00
C ASN A 5 -17.88 13.68 -18.82
N ALA A 6 -18.59 14.00 -19.89
CA ALA A 6 -18.98 13.03 -20.89
C ALA A 6 -17.69 12.63 -21.62
N PHE A 7 -17.06 11.57 -21.13
CA PHE A 7 -15.95 10.90 -21.79
C PHE A 7 -16.36 10.43 -23.20
N PRO A 8 -15.43 10.35 -24.15
CA PRO A 8 -15.75 9.93 -25.51
C PRO A 8 -16.39 8.54 -25.50
N PRO A 9 -17.46 8.31 -26.31
CA PRO A 9 -18.07 7.00 -26.42
C PRO A 9 -17.02 5.97 -26.90
N GLY A 10 -16.95 4.82 -26.22
CA GLY A 10 -16.09 3.69 -26.59
C GLY A 10 -14.87 3.43 -25.69
N LEU A 11 -14.58 4.31 -24.72
CA LEU A 11 -13.46 4.09 -23.80
C LEU A 11 -13.74 2.95 -22.80
N ASP A 12 -14.97 2.83 -22.30
CA ASP A 12 -15.36 1.71 -21.44
C ASP A 12 -15.19 0.37 -22.15
N SER A 13 -15.65 0.28 -23.42
CA SER A 13 -15.45 -0.94 -24.22
C SER A 13 -13.97 -1.25 -24.47
N LEU A 14 -13.10 -0.24 -24.50
CA LEU A 14 -11.66 -0.46 -24.57
C LEU A 14 -11.15 -1.09 -23.27
N TYR A 15 -11.54 -0.55 -22.11
CA TYR A 15 -11.13 -1.08 -20.81
C TYR A 15 -11.72 -2.46 -20.52
N GLU A 16 -12.97 -2.72 -20.91
CA GLU A 16 -13.59 -4.05 -20.85
C GLU A 16 -12.79 -5.06 -21.66
N ARG A 17 -12.39 -4.70 -22.90
CA ARG A 17 -11.54 -5.56 -23.72
C ARG A 17 -10.17 -5.81 -23.07
N MET A 18 -9.56 -4.80 -22.46
CA MET A 18 -8.31 -4.97 -21.72
C MET A 18 -8.48 -5.92 -20.53
N MET A 19 -9.55 -5.80 -19.76
CA MET A 19 -9.85 -6.72 -18.64
C MET A 19 -10.08 -8.15 -19.12
N GLN A 20 -10.77 -8.34 -20.24
CA GLN A 20 -10.97 -9.66 -20.85
C GLN A 20 -9.65 -10.28 -21.30
N GLN A 21 -8.73 -9.50 -21.89
CA GLN A 21 -7.40 -9.98 -22.26
C GLN A 21 -6.60 -10.44 -21.05
N ILE A 22 -6.65 -9.67 -19.95
CA ILE A 22 -5.99 -10.04 -18.69
C ILE A 22 -6.58 -11.34 -18.16
N SER A 23 -7.91 -11.47 -18.12
CA SER A 23 -8.63 -12.62 -17.58
C SER A 23 -8.42 -13.92 -18.37
N ASN A 24 -8.02 -13.81 -19.64
CA ASN A 24 -7.72 -14.96 -20.50
C ASN A 24 -6.21 -15.29 -20.54
N SER A 25 -5.38 -14.59 -19.75
CA SER A 25 -3.94 -14.80 -19.72
C SER A 25 -3.51 -15.71 -18.57
N ASP A 26 -2.37 -16.39 -18.71
CA ASP A 26 -1.77 -17.19 -17.63
C ASP A 26 -1.35 -16.34 -16.42
N ASN A 27 -1.27 -15.02 -16.59
CA ASN A 27 -0.86 -14.06 -15.55
C ASN A 27 -2.06 -13.37 -14.87
N THR A 28 -3.27 -13.90 -15.03
CA THR A 28 -4.52 -13.28 -14.54
C THR A 28 -4.42 -12.89 -13.06
N ASP A 29 -3.99 -13.81 -12.19
CA ASP A 29 -3.95 -13.56 -10.75
C ASP A 29 -2.92 -12.49 -10.36
N LEU A 30 -1.75 -12.50 -11.00
CA LEU A 30 -0.71 -11.50 -10.79
C LEU A 30 -1.16 -10.12 -11.27
N CYS A 31 -1.71 -10.04 -12.48
CA CYS A 31 -2.23 -8.78 -13.02
C CYS A 31 -3.37 -8.23 -12.16
N ARG A 32 -4.26 -9.11 -11.68
CA ARG A 32 -5.34 -8.73 -10.78
C ARG A 32 -4.81 -8.16 -9.46
N GLN A 33 -3.82 -8.79 -8.84
CA GLN A 33 -3.19 -8.26 -7.62
C GLN A 33 -2.56 -6.89 -7.86
N ILE A 34 -1.83 -6.72 -8.98
CA ILE A 34 -1.23 -5.43 -9.34
C ILE A 34 -2.31 -4.37 -9.59
N LEU A 35 -3.38 -4.70 -10.31
CA LEU A 35 -4.53 -3.80 -10.53
C LEU A 35 -5.21 -3.40 -9.21
N ALA A 36 -5.45 -4.36 -8.33
CA ALA A 36 -6.04 -4.13 -7.02
C ALA A 36 -5.16 -3.20 -6.17
N SER A 37 -3.87 -3.53 -6.03
CA SER A 37 -2.89 -2.73 -5.30
C SER A 37 -2.79 -1.32 -5.87
N ALA A 38 -2.57 -1.17 -7.18
CA ALA A 38 -2.46 0.14 -7.83
C ALA A 38 -3.74 0.98 -7.71
N THR A 39 -4.91 0.34 -7.60
CA THR A 39 -6.17 1.05 -7.40
C THR A 39 -6.27 1.65 -6.00
N ILE A 40 -5.74 0.98 -4.96
CA ILE A 40 -5.87 1.44 -3.57
C ILE A 40 -4.66 2.22 -3.03
N VAL A 41 -3.55 2.31 -3.78
CA VAL A 41 -2.41 3.14 -3.34
C VAL A 41 -2.75 4.64 -3.32
N TYR A 42 -2.17 5.34 -2.34
CA TYR A 42 -2.40 6.77 -2.12
C TYR A 42 -1.54 7.68 -2.99
N ARG A 43 -0.52 7.12 -3.65
CA ARG A 43 0.32 7.77 -4.65
C ARG A 43 0.82 6.75 -5.68
N PRO A 44 1.31 7.20 -6.85
CA PRO A 44 2.07 6.35 -7.76
C PRO A 44 3.18 5.59 -7.02
N ILE A 45 3.37 4.34 -7.39
CA ILE A 45 4.23 3.38 -6.68
C ILE A 45 5.44 3.02 -7.54
N THR A 46 6.63 2.94 -6.95
CA THR A 46 7.81 2.50 -7.69
C THR A 46 7.82 0.99 -7.90
N LEU A 47 8.58 0.50 -8.88
CA LEU A 47 8.75 -0.95 -9.12
C LEU A 47 9.26 -1.67 -7.86
N ARG A 48 10.22 -1.07 -7.14
CA ARG A 48 10.77 -1.62 -5.90
C ARG A 48 9.74 -1.68 -4.77
N GLU A 49 8.95 -0.62 -4.62
CA GLU A 49 7.89 -0.60 -3.62
C GLU A 49 6.82 -1.63 -3.94
N LEU A 50 6.40 -1.72 -5.21
CA LEU A 50 5.42 -2.70 -5.68
C LEU A 50 5.92 -4.13 -5.41
N ALA A 51 7.20 -4.41 -5.66
CA ALA A 51 7.82 -5.70 -5.37
C ALA A 51 7.74 -6.11 -3.89
N SER A 52 7.88 -5.13 -2.99
CA SER A 52 7.76 -5.38 -1.55
C SER A 52 6.31 -5.66 -1.12
N LEU A 53 5.34 -5.06 -1.82
CA LEU A 53 3.93 -5.03 -1.47
C LEU A 53 3.11 -6.14 -2.11
N VAL A 54 3.51 -6.63 -3.29
CA VAL A 54 2.84 -7.74 -3.99
C VAL A 54 3.60 -9.04 -3.75
N GLU A 55 2.95 -10.01 -3.11
CA GLU A 55 3.58 -11.27 -2.72
C GLU A 55 4.22 -12.02 -3.89
N LEU A 56 3.52 -12.08 -5.02
CA LEU A 56 3.96 -12.79 -6.22
C LEU A 56 5.19 -12.17 -6.89
N LEU A 57 5.54 -10.92 -6.55
CA LEU A 57 6.74 -10.25 -7.05
C LEU A 57 7.96 -10.44 -6.14
N ARG A 58 7.79 -11.05 -4.96
CA ARG A 58 8.83 -11.15 -3.94
C ARG A 58 10.10 -11.85 -4.45
N ASP A 59 9.94 -12.94 -5.18
CA ASP A 59 11.08 -13.76 -5.63
C ASP A 59 11.88 -13.09 -6.76
N ILE A 60 11.33 -12.05 -7.37
CA ILE A 60 11.96 -11.28 -8.45
C ILE A 60 12.17 -9.81 -8.05
N ALA A 61 12.14 -9.50 -6.74
CA ALA A 61 12.21 -8.12 -6.25
C ALA A 61 13.46 -7.35 -6.70
N ASP A 62 14.55 -8.07 -6.96
CA ASP A 62 15.82 -7.50 -7.44
C ASP A 62 15.89 -7.38 -8.98
N ASN A 63 14.90 -7.90 -9.71
CA ASN A 63 14.86 -7.86 -11.17
C ASN A 63 13.77 -6.91 -11.69
N LEU A 64 14.08 -5.61 -11.66
CA LEU A 64 13.15 -4.56 -12.10
C LEU A 64 12.72 -4.70 -13.56
N GLN A 65 13.58 -5.26 -14.41
CA GLN A 65 13.25 -5.49 -15.82
C GLN A 65 12.10 -6.51 -15.95
N LEU A 66 12.15 -7.61 -15.20
CA LEU A 66 11.05 -8.58 -15.18
C LEU A 66 9.77 -7.99 -14.57
N ILE A 67 9.88 -7.18 -13.52
CA ILE A 67 8.71 -6.51 -12.93
C ILE A 67 8.07 -5.55 -13.94
N HIS A 68 8.88 -4.79 -14.68
CA HIS A 68 8.40 -3.93 -15.75
C HIS A 68 7.67 -4.71 -16.85
N GLU A 69 8.21 -5.86 -17.25
CA GLU A 69 7.56 -6.77 -18.21
C GLU A 69 6.22 -7.26 -17.68
N ILE A 70 6.14 -7.69 -16.42
CA ILE A 70 4.88 -8.11 -15.79
C ILE A 70 3.84 -6.99 -15.77
N ILE A 71 4.24 -5.77 -15.45
CA ILE A 71 3.33 -4.61 -15.46
C ILE A 71 2.79 -4.37 -16.87
N SER A 72 3.60 -4.59 -17.91
CA SER A 72 3.15 -4.48 -19.31
C SER A 72 2.09 -5.53 -19.69
N LEU A 73 2.03 -6.66 -18.98
CA LEU A 73 1.02 -7.71 -19.15
C LEU A 73 -0.32 -7.35 -18.50
N CYS A 74 -0.36 -6.39 -17.57
CA CYS A 74 -1.56 -5.98 -16.83
C CYS A 74 -2.53 -5.14 -17.67
N GLY A 75 -2.61 -5.40 -18.98
CA GLY A 75 -3.24 -4.53 -19.97
C GLY A 75 -2.55 -3.16 -20.02
N SER A 76 -2.83 -2.36 -21.04
CA SER A 76 -2.33 -0.98 -21.10
C SER A 76 -3.02 -0.05 -20.09
N PHE A 77 -3.35 -0.54 -18.89
CA PHE A 77 -3.83 0.23 -17.74
C PHE A 77 -2.71 1.10 -17.17
N PHE A 78 -1.46 0.63 -17.25
CA PHE A 78 -0.31 1.29 -16.64
C PHE A 78 0.71 1.81 -17.66
N THR A 79 1.45 2.82 -17.22
CA THR A 79 2.68 3.30 -17.84
C THR A 79 3.75 3.41 -16.75
N VAL A 80 5.00 3.06 -17.09
CA VAL A 80 6.14 3.20 -16.17
C VAL A 80 7.00 4.36 -16.65
N ARG A 81 7.33 5.28 -15.73
CA ARG A 81 8.23 6.42 -15.95
C ARG A 81 9.18 6.51 -14.77
N GLU A 82 10.49 6.51 -15.03
CA GLU A 82 11.51 6.58 -13.96
C GLU A 82 11.22 5.54 -12.85
N ASP A 83 11.02 4.28 -13.26
CA ASP A 83 10.65 3.15 -12.39
C ASP A 83 9.41 3.36 -11.52
N THR A 84 8.55 4.31 -11.88
CA THR A 84 7.30 4.59 -11.18
C THR A 84 6.10 4.22 -12.03
N VAL A 85 5.18 3.46 -11.45
CA VAL A 85 3.97 2.95 -12.07
C VAL A 85 2.84 3.98 -11.92
N TYR A 86 2.28 4.39 -13.06
CA TYR A 86 1.14 5.29 -13.15
C TYR A 86 0.01 4.61 -13.92
N PHE A 87 -1.23 4.96 -13.60
CA PHE A 87 -2.31 4.73 -14.55
C PHE A 87 -2.06 5.57 -15.81
N VAL A 88 -2.32 4.99 -16.99
CA VAL A 88 -2.24 5.72 -18.26
C VAL A 88 -3.15 6.95 -18.23
N HIS A 89 -4.32 6.83 -17.60
CA HIS A 89 -5.23 7.94 -17.37
C HIS A 89 -6.12 7.69 -16.14
N GLN A 90 -6.60 8.76 -15.48
CA GLN A 90 -7.48 8.66 -14.31
C GLN A 90 -8.76 7.85 -14.61
N SER A 91 -9.32 7.97 -15.81
CA SER A 91 -10.49 7.20 -16.24
C SER A 91 -10.28 5.69 -16.19
N ALA A 92 -9.04 5.21 -16.32
CA ALA A 92 -8.73 3.79 -16.21
C ALA A 92 -8.94 3.31 -14.77
N LYS A 93 -8.44 4.07 -13.79
CA LYS A 93 -8.70 3.82 -12.37
C LYS A 93 -10.19 3.92 -12.04
N ASP A 94 -10.87 4.96 -12.56
CA ASP A 94 -12.31 5.15 -12.34
C ASP A 94 -13.14 3.98 -12.91
N PHE A 95 -12.75 3.45 -14.08
CA PHE A 95 -13.37 2.25 -14.66
C PHE A 95 -13.20 1.02 -13.76
N LEU A 96 -11.99 0.77 -13.24
CA LEU A 96 -11.73 -0.38 -12.36
C LEU A 96 -12.60 -0.31 -11.10
N ILE A 97 -12.80 0.88 -10.54
CA ILE A 97 -13.61 1.10 -9.34
C ILE A 97 -15.12 1.00 -9.66
N ALA A 98 -15.56 1.61 -10.76
CA ALA A 98 -16.99 1.77 -11.04
C ALA A 98 -17.61 0.59 -11.79
N LYS A 99 -16.84 -0.13 -12.61
CA LYS A 99 -17.36 -1.12 -13.57
C LYS A 99 -16.72 -2.49 -13.45
N ALA A 100 -15.42 -2.56 -13.17
CA ALA A 100 -14.69 -3.83 -13.04
C ALA A 100 -14.39 -4.21 -11.57
N TYR A 101 -15.16 -3.68 -10.60
CA TYR A 101 -14.87 -3.84 -9.18
C TYR A 101 -14.78 -5.31 -8.76
N SER A 102 -15.74 -6.15 -9.15
CA SER A 102 -15.76 -7.57 -8.81
C SER A 102 -14.66 -8.38 -9.50
N GLU A 103 -14.16 -7.91 -10.64
CA GLU A 103 -13.07 -8.56 -11.38
C GLU A 103 -11.72 -8.25 -10.73
N VAL A 104 -11.54 -7.02 -10.24
CA VAL A 104 -10.31 -6.57 -9.57
C VAL A 104 -10.28 -7.01 -8.10
N PHE A 105 -11.43 -6.97 -7.43
CA PHE A 105 -11.59 -7.27 -6.01
C PHE A 105 -12.61 -8.40 -5.80
N PRO A 106 -12.32 -9.65 -6.22
CA PRO A 106 -13.24 -10.78 -6.08
C PRO A 106 -13.62 -11.08 -4.62
N SER A 107 -12.70 -10.79 -3.68
CA SER A 107 -12.89 -10.95 -2.23
C SER A 107 -13.25 -9.64 -1.52
N GLY A 108 -13.58 -8.57 -2.27
CA GLY A 108 -13.74 -7.22 -1.75
C GLY A 108 -12.42 -6.44 -1.66
N SER A 109 -12.52 -5.11 -1.57
CA SER A 109 -11.35 -4.23 -1.47
C SER A 109 -10.66 -4.32 -0.11
N GLU A 110 -11.39 -4.79 0.90
CA GLU A 110 -10.91 -5.08 2.25
C GLU A 110 -9.73 -6.07 2.22
N ASP A 111 -9.78 -7.06 1.35
CA ASP A 111 -8.68 -8.02 1.19
C ASP A 111 -7.43 -7.33 0.64
N ALA A 112 -7.58 -6.45 -0.35
CA ALA A 112 -6.48 -5.67 -0.90
C ALA A 112 -5.86 -4.74 0.16
N TYR A 113 -6.68 -4.01 0.94
CA TYR A 113 -6.19 -3.18 2.05
C TYR A 113 -5.47 -4.00 3.12
N ARG A 114 -6.02 -5.17 3.49
CA ARG A 114 -5.38 -6.10 4.44
C ARG A 114 -4.03 -6.59 3.93
N ASN A 115 -3.96 -6.98 2.66
CA ASN A 115 -2.73 -7.45 2.03
C ASN A 115 -1.70 -6.31 2.03
N MET A 116 -2.05 -5.12 1.57
CA MET A 116 -1.14 -3.97 1.57
C MET A 116 -0.64 -3.62 2.97
N PHE A 117 -1.51 -3.61 3.98
CA PHE A 117 -1.14 -3.42 5.38
C PHE A 117 -0.16 -4.51 5.88
N SER A 118 -0.53 -5.79 5.71
CA SER A 118 0.26 -6.92 6.19
C SER A 118 1.65 -6.96 5.56
N ARG A 119 1.71 -6.79 4.24
CA ARG A 119 2.94 -6.75 3.45
C ARG A 119 3.83 -5.58 3.84
N SER A 120 3.25 -4.38 4.00
CA SER A 120 3.97 -3.20 4.49
C SER A 120 4.62 -3.47 5.84
N LEU A 121 3.83 -3.96 6.81
CA LEU A 121 4.30 -4.14 8.17
C LEU A 121 5.37 -5.23 8.26
N GLN A 122 5.22 -6.32 7.51
CA GLN A 122 6.24 -7.38 7.42
C GLN A 122 7.56 -6.86 6.84
N ALA A 123 7.50 -6.05 5.78
CA ALA A 123 8.70 -5.47 5.16
C ALA A 123 9.43 -4.51 6.12
N LEU A 124 8.67 -3.68 6.84
CA LEU A 124 9.22 -2.77 7.85
C LEU A 124 9.82 -3.52 9.04
N LEU A 125 9.14 -4.53 9.58
CA LEU A 125 9.64 -5.37 10.68
C LEU A 125 10.98 -6.04 10.33
N ARG A 126 11.09 -6.57 9.10
CA ARG A 126 12.29 -7.25 8.62
C ARG A 126 13.47 -6.31 8.44
N THR A 127 13.23 -5.08 8.01
CA THR A 127 14.30 -4.23 7.44
C THR A 127 14.66 -3.03 8.31
N LEU A 128 13.69 -2.43 9.02
CA LEU A 128 13.97 -1.29 9.86
C LEU A 128 14.91 -1.69 10.99
N ARG A 129 15.98 -0.89 11.12
CA ARG A 129 17.01 -1.02 12.15
C ARG A 129 17.43 0.38 12.57
N ARG A 130 18.03 0.48 13.76
CA ARG A 130 18.66 1.72 14.21
C ARG A 130 19.69 2.18 13.20
N ASP A 131 19.72 3.48 12.92
CA ASP A 131 20.73 4.10 12.07
C ASP A 131 20.74 3.47 10.68
N ILE A 132 19.58 3.49 10.01
CA ILE A 132 19.36 2.74 8.77
C ILE A 132 20.26 3.22 7.64
N TYR A 133 20.58 4.53 7.62
CA TYR A 133 21.53 5.15 6.69
C TYR A 133 22.98 5.16 7.22
N SER A 134 23.24 4.59 8.40
CA SER A 134 24.59 4.48 8.97
C SER A 134 25.30 5.83 9.11
N LEU A 135 24.55 6.84 9.55
CA LEU A 135 25.00 8.24 9.73
C LEU A 135 25.92 8.40 10.95
N ALA A 136 25.95 7.42 11.85
CA ALA A 136 26.77 7.35 13.08
C ALA A 136 26.51 8.44 14.14
N ALA A 137 25.99 9.61 13.77
CA ALA A 137 25.65 10.71 14.67
C ALA A 137 24.15 10.72 15.02
N LEU A 138 23.84 10.69 16.32
CA LEU A 138 22.48 10.86 16.81
C LEU A 138 22.04 12.33 16.71
N GLY A 139 20.82 12.57 16.25
CA GLY A 139 20.23 13.92 16.19
C GLY A 139 20.69 14.76 15.00
N TYR A 140 21.28 14.15 13.97
CA TYR A 140 21.56 14.83 12.71
C TYR A 140 20.24 15.25 12.04
N PRO A 141 20.08 16.52 11.61
CA PRO A 141 18.85 16.98 10.97
C PRO A 141 18.58 16.17 9.70
N ALA A 142 17.42 15.55 9.59
CA ALA A 142 17.08 14.73 8.43
C ALA A 142 17.03 15.55 7.14
N GLU A 143 16.74 16.85 7.25
CA GLU A 143 16.71 17.80 6.14
C GLU A 143 18.10 18.01 5.51
N GLN A 144 19.17 17.65 6.23
CA GLN A 144 20.56 17.76 5.78
C GLN A 144 21.11 16.43 5.27
N VAL A 145 20.35 15.34 5.35
CA VAL A 145 20.77 14.01 4.91
C VAL A 145 20.51 13.88 3.42
N GLU A 146 21.57 13.67 2.64
CA GLU A 146 21.44 13.32 1.24
C GLU A 146 20.91 11.88 1.12
N GLN A 147 19.89 11.70 0.27
CA GLN A 147 19.37 10.37 -0.01
C GLN A 147 20.42 9.57 -0.79
N PRO A 148 20.71 8.32 -0.40
CA PRO A 148 21.64 7.48 -1.15
C PRO A 148 21.12 7.22 -2.57
N ASP A 149 22.02 6.80 -3.46
CA ASP A 149 21.64 6.29 -4.77
C ASP A 149 20.63 5.15 -4.64
N LEU A 150 19.67 5.10 -5.57
CA LEU A 150 18.51 4.19 -5.51
C LEU A 150 18.88 2.72 -5.27
N ASP A 151 20.02 2.26 -5.82
CA ASP A 151 20.51 0.89 -5.66
C ASP A 151 21.13 0.60 -4.29
N SER A 152 21.63 1.63 -3.61
CA SER A 152 22.26 1.54 -2.29
C SER A 152 21.32 1.88 -1.14
N ASP A 153 20.15 2.43 -1.46
CA ASP A 153 19.23 2.98 -0.50
C ASP A 153 18.38 1.89 0.18
N PRO A 154 18.58 1.63 1.48
CA PRO A 154 17.83 0.59 2.20
C PRO A 154 16.35 0.92 2.36
N LEU A 155 15.92 2.17 2.11
CA LEU A 155 14.52 2.58 2.15
C LEU A 155 13.84 2.55 0.78
N ALA A 156 14.56 2.30 -0.33
CA ALA A 156 14.02 2.38 -1.69
C ALA A 156 12.71 1.59 -1.87
N ALA A 157 12.66 0.36 -1.35
CA ALA A 157 11.47 -0.49 -1.41
C ALA A 157 10.44 -0.21 -0.30
N LEU A 158 10.82 0.54 0.75
CA LEU A 158 10.05 0.70 1.98
C LEU A 158 9.38 2.07 2.11
N ARG A 159 9.79 3.09 1.36
CA ARG A 159 9.27 4.46 1.51
C ARG A 159 7.75 4.51 1.51
N TYR A 160 7.10 3.84 0.56
CA TYR A 160 5.64 3.73 0.55
C TYR A 160 5.12 3.13 1.87
N SER A 161 5.64 1.96 2.25
CA SER A 161 5.24 1.24 3.46
C SER A 161 5.45 2.09 4.72
N CYS A 162 6.58 2.78 4.85
CA CYS A 162 6.88 3.69 5.96
C CYS A 162 5.79 4.74 6.15
N VAL A 163 5.27 5.27 5.04
CA VAL A 163 4.33 6.40 5.05
C VAL A 163 2.87 5.95 5.19
N TYR A 164 2.48 4.85 4.54
CA TYR A 164 1.07 4.51 4.29
C TYR A 164 0.56 3.22 4.93
N TRP A 165 1.38 2.46 5.67
CA TRP A 165 0.92 1.21 6.29
C TRP A 165 -0.29 1.41 7.23
N VAL A 166 -0.32 2.54 7.96
CA VAL A 166 -1.44 2.89 8.84
C VAL A 166 -2.68 3.30 8.05
N ASP A 167 -2.52 4.01 6.93
CA ASP A 167 -3.67 4.41 6.11
C ASP A 167 -4.41 3.16 5.59
N HIS A 168 -3.67 2.15 5.13
CA HIS A 168 -4.25 0.87 4.70
C HIS A 168 -4.98 0.15 5.85
N LEU A 169 -4.42 0.17 7.07
CA LEU A 169 -5.08 -0.40 8.25
C LEU A 169 -6.35 0.38 8.63
N TYR A 170 -6.30 1.70 8.51
CA TYR A 170 -7.42 2.58 8.82
C TYR A 170 -8.58 2.40 7.84
N ASP A 171 -8.29 2.35 6.54
CA ASP A 171 -9.30 2.10 5.51
C ASP A 171 -9.88 0.69 5.62
N LEU A 172 -9.08 -0.30 6.04
CA LEU A 172 -9.58 -1.64 6.41
C LEU A 172 -10.54 -1.57 7.62
N GLY A 173 -10.25 -0.72 8.61
CA GLY A 173 -11.10 -0.55 9.80
C GLY A 173 -12.44 0.13 9.51
N ILE A 174 -12.45 1.09 8.58
CA ILE A 174 -13.67 1.74 8.11
C ILE A 174 -14.54 0.75 7.33
N THR A 175 -13.93 -0.06 6.47
CA THR A 175 -14.63 -1.00 5.60
C THR A 175 -15.09 -2.28 6.34
N SER A 176 -14.35 -2.73 7.36
CA SER A 176 -14.66 -3.96 8.09
C SER A 176 -14.22 -3.93 9.57
N SER A 177 -15.13 -3.52 10.45
CA SER A 177 -14.85 -3.41 11.90
C SER A 177 -14.48 -4.73 12.59
N ALA A 178 -15.02 -5.86 12.12
CA ALA A 178 -14.77 -7.18 12.69
C ALA A 178 -13.32 -7.69 12.46
N ASN A 179 -12.65 -7.15 11.45
CA ASN A 179 -11.38 -7.69 10.94
C ASN A 179 -10.12 -6.98 11.48
N CYS A 180 -10.27 -5.83 12.13
CA CYS A 180 -9.15 -5.09 12.72
C CYS A 180 -8.78 -5.53 14.13
N ALA A 181 -9.70 -6.20 14.84
CA ALA A 181 -9.53 -6.56 16.24
C ALA A 181 -8.30 -7.46 16.50
N GLY A 182 -8.04 -8.44 15.64
CA GLY A 182 -6.90 -9.36 15.79
C GLY A 182 -5.53 -8.71 15.56
N ASN A 183 -5.45 -7.67 14.71
CA ASN A 183 -4.18 -6.98 14.41
C ASN A 183 -3.81 -5.93 15.46
N LEU A 184 -4.83 -5.34 16.12
CA LEU A 184 -4.72 -4.24 17.09
C LEU A 184 -4.76 -4.71 18.55
N GLN A 185 -5.03 -5.98 18.83
CA GLN A 185 -5.01 -6.52 20.20
C GLN A 185 -3.61 -6.49 20.82
N ASP A 186 -3.53 -6.59 22.15
CA ASP A 186 -2.25 -6.80 22.81
C ASP A 186 -1.62 -8.13 22.36
N GLY A 187 -0.32 -8.09 22.07
CA GLY A 187 0.38 -9.15 21.34
C GLY A 187 0.13 -9.23 19.82
N GLY A 188 -0.72 -8.37 19.24
CA GLY A 188 -0.95 -8.29 17.79
C GLY A 188 0.22 -7.65 17.02
N THR A 189 0.20 -7.77 15.69
CA THR A 189 1.32 -7.35 14.82
C THR A 189 1.62 -5.85 14.93
N VAL A 190 0.59 -5.00 15.09
CA VAL A 190 0.79 -3.55 15.30
C VAL A 190 1.49 -3.28 16.63
N ASN A 191 1.06 -3.94 17.71
CA ASN A 191 1.68 -3.79 19.03
C ASN A 191 3.15 -4.25 19.03
N MET A 192 3.44 -5.38 18.38
CA MET A 192 4.82 -5.88 18.21
C MET A 192 5.68 -4.87 17.44
N PHE A 193 5.16 -4.34 16.33
CA PHE A 193 5.84 -3.30 15.56
C PHE A 193 6.13 -2.05 16.38
N LEU A 194 5.15 -1.54 17.13
CA LEU A 194 5.34 -0.35 17.96
C LEU A 194 6.34 -0.60 19.09
N LYS A 195 6.34 -1.78 19.71
CA LYS A 195 7.31 -2.12 20.77
C LYS A 195 8.74 -2.23 20.24
N GLU A 196 8.92 -2.82 19.06
CA GLU A 196 10.26 -3.16 18.55
C GLU A 196 10.85 -2.14 17.58
N LYS A 197 10.00 -1.46 16.79
CA LYS A 197 10.41 -0.67 15.63
C LYS A 197 9.94 0.77 15.63
N TYR A 198 9.17 1.22 16.62
CA TYR A 198 8.59 2.59 16.62
C TYR A 198 9.65 3.68 16.41
N LEU A 199 10.75 3.65 17.15
CA LEU A 199 11.81 4.66 17.00
C LEU A 199 12.49 4.60 15.63
N TYR A 200 12.71 3.40 15.09
CA TYR A 200 13.31 3.21 13.77
C TYR A 200 12.35 3.61 12.65
N TRP A 201 11.05 3.50 12.89
CA TRP A 201 10.02 4.00 11.99
C TRP A 201 9.98 5.53 11.98
N LEU A 202 10.11 6.19 13.13
CA LEU A 202 10.24 7.65 13.19
C LEU A 202 11.51 8.14 12.48
N GLU A 203 12.63 7.43 12.68
CA GLU A 203 13.88 7.71 11.93
C GLU A 203 13.64 7.62 10.42
N ALA A 204 13.06 6.51 9.94
CA ALA A 204 12.76 6.32 8.53
C ALA A 204 11.76 7.36 7.98
N LEU A 205 10.73 7.72 8.74
CA LEU A 205 9.78 8.79 8.36
C LEU A 205 10.47 10.14 8.22
N SER A 206 11.41 10.44 9.11
CA SER A 206 12.23 11.64 9.04
C SER A 206 13.07 11.66 7.77
N LEU A 207 13.77 10.55 7.46
CA LEU A 207 14.54 10.39 6.21
C LEU A 207 13.67 10.43 4.94
N CYS A 208 12.39 10.07 5.06
CA CYS A 208 11.39 10.21 4.00
C CYS A 208 10.75 11.61 3.94
N ASN A 209 11.21 12.58 4.74
CA ASN A 209 10.61 13.92 4.87
C ASN A 209 9.09 13.88 5.13
N SER A 210 8.63 12.87 5.87
CA SER A 210 7.21 12.52 6.04
C SER A 210 6.77 12.55 7.51
N MET A 211 7.48 13.25 8.39
CA MET A 211 7.13 13.37 9.81
C MET A 211 5.71 13.89 10.07
N PRO A 212 5.19 14.93 9.36
CA PRO A 212 3.80 15.36 9.54
C PRO A 212 2.79 14.24 9.28
N LYS A 213 3.08 13.35 8.31
CA LYS A 213 2.24 12.19 8.01
C LYS A 213 2.29 11.15 9.13
N GLY A 214 3.45 10.97 9.77
CA GLY A 214 3.60 10.13 10.96
C GLY A 214 2.68 10.54 12.11
N ILE A 215 2.53 11.85 12.35
CA ILE A 215 1.61 12.38 13.38
C ILE A 215 0.16 11.99 13.07
N VAL A 216 -0.27 12.18 11.82
CA VAL A 216 -1.62 11.79 11.37
C VAL A 216 -1.82 10.28 11.50
N SER A 217 -0.82 9.48 11.17
CA SER A 217 -0.85 8.02 11.34
C SER A 217 -1.03 7.62 12.81
N MET A 218 -0.34 8.27 13.75
CA MET A 218 -0.53 7.98 15.18
C MET A 218 -1.93 8.33 15.67
N ALA A 219 -2.50 9.46 15.21
CA ALA A 219 -3.89 9.82 15.53
C ALA A 219 -4.90 8.80 14.98
N LYS A 220 -4.69 8.30 13.75
CA LYS A 220 -5.51 7.24 13.16
C LYS A 220 -5.44 5.94 13.95
N LEU A 221 -4.25 5.53 14.39
CA LEU A 221 -4.08 4.34 15.23
C LEU A 221 -4.81 4.49 16.56
N GLU A 222 -4.71 5.64 17.21
CA GLU A 222 -5.42 5.92 18.45
C GLU A 222 -6.94 5.80 18.28
N GLU A 223 -7.49 6.38 17.21
CA GLU A 223 -8.92 6.28 16.89
C GLU A 223 -9.36 4.81 16.71
N LEU A 224 -8.60 4.02 15.94
CA LEU A 224 -8.89 2.60 15.73
C LEU A 224 -8.85 1.81 17.04
N MET A 225 -7.85 2.06 17.88
CA MET A 225 -7.73 1.41 19.19
C MET A 225 -8.95 1.73 20.07
N GLN A 226 -9.33 3.01 20.15
CA GLN A 226 -10.52 3.43 20.91
C GLN A 226 -11.81 2.79 20.38
N ALA A 227 -11.96 2.66 19.05
CA ALA A 227 -13.10 1.99 18.43
C ALA A 227 -13.15 0.49 18.78
N CYS A 228 -12.01 -0.21 18.74
CA CYS A 228 -11.92 -1.62 19.14
C CYS A 228 -12.27 -1.84 20.62
N PHE A 229 -11.80 -0.98 21.53
CA PHE A 229 -12.14 -1.07 22.95
C PHE A 229 -13.64 -0.90 23.22
N LYS A 230 -14.30 0.02 22.52
CA LYS A 230 -15.76 0.23 22.64
C LYS A 230 -16.55 -1.00 22.17
N THR A 231 -16.15 -1.59 21.04
CA THR A 231 -16.79 -2.79 20.48
C THR A 231 -16.67 -4.00 21.41
N ASN A 232 -15.48 -4.24 21.98
CA ASN A 232 -15.27 -5.34 22.93
C ASN A 232 -16.11 -5.18 24.21
N ASN A 233 -16.20 -3.96 24.75
CA ASN A 233 -17.03 -3.70 25.93
C ASN A 233 -18.53 -3.86 25.65
N ALA A 234 -19.00 -3.53 24.44
CA ALA A 234 -20.39 -3.75 24.04
C ALA A 234 -20.70 -5.25 23.85
N ALA A 235 -19.77 -6.01 23.27
CA ALA A 235 -19.93 -7.46 23.10
C ALA A 235 -20.01 -8.19 24.45
N ILE A 236 -19.19 -7.82 25.43
CA ILE A 236 -19.21 -8.41 26.78
C ILE A 236 -20.55 -8.13 27.50
N ARG A 237 -21.09 -6.91 27.35
CA ARG A 237 -22.37 -6.52 27.96
C ARG A 237 -23.60 -7.22 27.37
N ASN A 238 -23.53 -7.71 26.13
CA ASN A 238 -24.64 -8.43 25.49
C ASN A 238 -24.66 -9.94 25.81
N ILE A 239 -23.65 -10.43 26.55
CA ILE A 239 -23.51 -11.84 26.97
C ILE A 239 -23.81 -11.99 28.49
N SER A 240 -24.05 -10.88 29.19
CA SER A 240 -24.42 -10.83 30.62
C SER A 240 -25.88 -10.44 30.82
#